data_AF-A0A7H8HVA4-F1
#
_entry.id   AF-A0A7H8HVA4-F1
#
_cell.length_a   1.000
_cell.length_b   1.000
_cell.length_c   1.000
_cell.angle_alpha   90.00
_cell.angle_beta   90.00
_cell.angle_gamma   90.00
#
_symmetry.space_group_name_H-M   'P 1'
#
loop_
_entity.id
_entity.type
_entity.pdbx_description
1 polymer ?
#
loop_
_entity_poly.entity_id
_entity_poly.type
_entity_poly.pdbx_seq_one_letter_code
_entity_poly.pdbx_strand_id
1 'polypeptide(L)'
;MEPGEYLEAAVRDVLTAASSTVDDRIGYAALLLATAGALDEADRLVTQWLARTERPVTALAADPVRARAWAMLFEARGARPDWAEGLPPLDLDAEERVHTASLRRPVSDLEGVLPPGSVAEVVKQVAPSRPDRVRTALAEGDLELWASLAGPHPDVATLAATRASAPALVAGADPLGLREWAPVCAGALVAALHERYPPDLGGWPELIASILRLRGGATAPPPASEAAIRSAELRLGVELPADHREFLRTCDGLPADVVFPRLLGTADLRVENGVVILSEPAVLLLSAGHVVEVDPVLGTTVHSSFRAALVKHAALLAQSG
;
A
#
# COMPACT_ATOMS: atom_id res chain seq x y z
N MET A 1 2.93 12.01 19.22
CA MET A 1 2.74 12.35 17.80
C MET A 1 1.31 12.01 17.52
N GLU A 2 0.54 12.99 17.07
CA GLU A 2 -0.87 12.73 16.74
C GLU A 2 -0.94 11.85 15.48
N PRO A 3 -1.96 11.00 15.32
CA PRO A 3 -2.08 10.11 14.14
C PRO A 3 -2.02 10.85 12.80
N GLY A 4 -2.48 12.11 12.76
CA GLY A 4 -2.38 12.98 11.59
C GLY A 4 -0.94 13.38 11.25
N GLU A 5 -0.15 13.82 12.24
CA GLU A 5 1.25 14.22 12.04
C GLU A 5 2.12 13.04 11.58
N TYR A 6 1.87 11.85 12.13
CA TYR A 6 2.54 10.64 11.66
C TYR A 6 2.21 10.35 10.20
N LEU A 7 0.93 10.43 9.83
CA LEU A 7 0.48 10.10 8.48
C LEU A 7 1.08 11.03 7.43
N GLU A 8 1.07 12.33 7.69
CA GLU A 8 1.68 13.33 6.80
C GLU A 8 3.18 13.07 6.61
N ALA A 9 3.91 12.81 7.70
CA ALA A 9 5.33 12.49 7.63
C ALA A 9 5.58 11.18 6.85
N ALA A 10 4.78 10.16 7.09
CA ALA A 10 4.89 8.85 6.45
C ALA A 10 4.60 8.94 4.94
N VAL A 11 3.54 9.64 4.54
CA VAL A 11 3.19 9.86 3.13
C VAL A 11 4.30 10.64 2.42
N ARG A 12 4.81 11.71 3.03
CA ARG A 12 5.93 12.48 2.48
C ARG A 12 7.17 11.62 2.29
N ASP A 13 7.52 10.78 3.27
CA ASP A 13 8.67 9.88 3.17
C ASP A 13 8.46 8.86 2.04
N VAL A 14 7.27 8.27 1.92
CA VAL A 14 6.94 7.35 0.83
C VAL A 14 7.07 8.04 -0.51
N LEU A 15 6.61 9.28 -0.68
CA LEU A 15 6.68 9.99 -1.96
C LEU A 15 8.10 10.44 -2.33
N THR A 16 8.92 10.84 -1.36
CA THR A 16 10.13 11.64 -1.65
C THR A 16 11.45 11.03 -1.18
N ALA A 17 11.45 10.10 -0.22
CA ALA A 17 12.68 9.60 0.40
C ALA A 17 13.44 8.60 -0.50
N ALA A 18 14.64 8.18 -0.09
CA ALA A 18 15.36 7.09 -0.75
C ALA A 18 14.59 5.76 -0.64
N SER A 19 14.78 4.85 -1.60
CA SER A 19 14.05 3.58 -1.67
C SER A 19 14.18 2.72 -0.40
N SER A 20 15.33 2.70 0.26
CA SER A 20 15.53 2.00 1.55
C SER A 20 14.70 2.62 2.69
N THR A 21 14.59 3.95 2.72
CA THR A 21 13.74 4.67 3.69
C THR A 21 12.26 4.36 3.47
N VAL A 22 11.83 4.18 2.21
CA VAL A 22 10.47 3.72 1.91
C VAL A 22 10.24 2.34 2.50
N ASP A 23 11.19 1.42 2.36
CA ASP A 23 11.05 0.04 2.87
C ASP A 23 10.95 0.01 4.38
N ASP A 24 11.80 0.78 5.05
CA ASP A 24 11.73 0.95 6.49
C ASP A 24 10.40 1.56 6.94
N ARG A 25 9.92 2.58 6.22
CA ARG A 25 8.65 3.26 6.54
C ARG A 25 7.46 2.34 6.37
N ILE A 26 7.40 1.59 5.26
CA ILE A 26 6.33 0.64 4.97
C ILE A 26 6.39 -0.55 5.94
N GLY A 27 7.57 -1.08 6.23
CA GLY A 27 7.75 -2.18 7.19
C GLY A 27 7.31 -1.78 8.60
N TYR A 28 7.68 -0.57 9.04
CA TYR A 28 7.20 -0.03 10.31
C TYR A 28 5.68 0.18 10.31
N ALA A 29 5.13 0.81 9.27
CA ALA A 29 3.69 1.08 9.19
C ALA A 29 2.87 -0.22 9.19
N ALA A 30 3.29 -1.24 8.44
CA ALA A 30 2.62 -2.54 8.42
C ALA A 30 2.62 -3.20 9.81
N LEU A 31 3.75 -3.17 10.54
CA LEU A 31 3.80 -3.67 11.93
C LEU A 31 2.94 -2.82 12.89
N LEU A 32 2.89 -1.50 12.69
CA LEU A 32 2.02 -0.62 13.49
C LEU A 32 0.55 -0.98 13.28
N LEU A 33 0.11 -1.21 12.04
CA LEU A 33 -1.26 -1.66 11.73
C LEU A 33 -1.55 -3.03 12.35
N ALA A 34 -0.63 -3.98 12.21
CA ALA A 34 -0.77 -5.30 12.81
C ALA A 34 -0.87 -5.25 14.35
N THR A 35 -0.08 -4.40 15.00
CA THR A 35 -0.12 -4.21 16.47
C THR A 35 -1.34 -3.42 16.96
N ALA A 36 -2.06 -2.71 16.07
CA ALA A 36 -3.37 -2.12 16.36
C ALA A 36 -4.54 -3.12 16.18
N GLY A 37 -4.23 -4.39 15.84
CA GLY A 37 -5.21 -5.43 15.54
C GLY A 37 -5.82 -5.32 14.14
N ALA A 38 -5.20 -4.56 13.23
CA ALA A 38 -5.63 -4.34 11.85
C ALA A 38 -4.74 -5.16 10.88
N LEU A 39 -4.79 -6.49 11.02
CA LEU A 39 -3.93 -7.41 10.26
C LEU A 39 -4.23 -7.41 8.76
N ASP A 40 -5.49 -7.25 8.38
CA ASP A 40 -5.90 -7.24 6.97
C ASP A 40 -5.39 -5.97 6.27
N GLU A 41 -5.43 -4.82 6.94
CA GLU A 41 -4.83 -3.56 6.47
C GLU A 41 -3.31 -3.67 6.35
N ALA A 42 -2.65 -4.34 7.31
CA ALA A 42 -1.22 -4.61 7.25
C ALA A 42 -0.85 -5.48 6.05
N ASP A 43 -1.58 -6.60 5.84
CA ASP A 43 -1.40 -7.51 4.71
C ASP A 43 -1.63 -6.81 3.37
N ARG A 44 -2.68 -5.98 3.28
CA ARG A 44 -2.98 -5.17 2.09
C ARG A 44 -1.83 -4.22 1.77
N LEU A 45 -1.30 -3.51 2.77
CA LEU A 45 -0.20 -2.56 2.57
C LEU A 45 1.06 -3.26 2.05
N VAL A 46 1.44 -4.40 2.65
CA VAL A 46 2.61 -5.18 2.21
C VAL A 46 2.43 -5.73 0.80
N THR A 47 1.24 -6.28 0.51
CA THR A 47 0.90 -6.82 -0.81
C THR A 47 1.00 -5.75 -1.90
N GLN A 48 0.47 -4.55 -1.63
CA GLN A 48 0.56 -3.42 -2.55
C GLN A 48 2.01 -2.94 -2.71
N TRP A 49 2.81 -2.87 -1.65
CA TRP A 49 4.23 -2.53 -1.76
C TRP A 49 5.02 -3.54 -2.60
N LEU A 50 4.77 -4.85 -2.43
CA LEU A 50 5.39 -5.90 -3.24
C LEU A 50 5.03 -5.75 -4.72
N ALA A 51 3.74 -5.59 -5.00
CA ALA A 51 3.25 -5.46 -6.36
C ALA A 51 3.77 -4.20 -7.07
N ARG A 52 4.07 -3.12 -6.33
CA ARG A 52 4.52 -1.84 -6.90
C ARG A 52 6.01 -1.73 -7.07
N THR A 53 6.76 -2.40 -6.20
CA THR A 53 8.20 -2.20 -6.13
C THR A 53 8.99 -3.41 -6.60
N GLU A 54 8.34 -4.58 -6.67
CA GLU A 54 8.94 -5.88 -7.05
C GLU A 54 10.17 -6.26 -6.21
N ARG A 55 10.37 -5.57 -5.08
CA ARG A 55 11.49 -5.79 -4.17
C ARG A 55 11.22 -7.00 -3.29
N PRO A 56 12.28 -7.69 -2.82
CA PRO A 56 12.10 -8.84 -1.94
C PRO A 56 11.48 -8.41 -0.61
N VAL A 57 10.51 -9.19 -0.12
CA VAL A 57 9.83 -8.94 1.17
C VAL A 57 10.79 -8.86 2.36
N THR A 58 11.98 -9.47 2.26
CA THR A 58 13.05 -9.34 3.25
C THR A 58 13.49 -7.90 3.50
N ALA A 59 13.26 -6.97 2.57
CA ALA A 59 13.53 -5.54 2.77
C ALA A 59 12.66 -4.93 3.88
N LEU A 60 11.42 -5.41 4.06
CA LEU A 60 10.52 -4.95 5.14
C LEU A 60 10.89 -5.50 6.51
N ALA A 61 11.70 -6.56 6.53
CA ALA A 61 12.14 -7.29 7.71
C ALA A 61 13.68 -7.40 7.79
N ALA A 62 14.39 -6.38 7.30
CA ALA A 62 15.85 -6.37 7.28
C ALA A 62 16.46 -6.37 8.70
N ASP A 63 15.72 -5.82 9.67
CA ASP A 63 16.06 -5.86 11.09
C ASP A 63 15.62 -7.20 11.73
N PRO A 64 16.49 -7.89 12.50
CA PRO A 64 16.15 -9.16 13.13
C PRO A 64 14.93 -9.10 14.06
N VAL A 65 14.68 -7.98 14.74
CA VAL A 65 13.51 -7.83 15.63
C VAL A 65 12.23 -7.74 14.80
N ARG A 66 12.24 -7.01 13.69
CA ARG A 66 11.11 -6.99 12.74
C ARG A 66 10.85 -8.36 12.11
N ALA A 67 11.89 -9.09 11.73
CA ALA A 67 11.74 -10.45 11.21
C ALA A 67 11.10 -11.39 12.25
N ARG A 68 11.54 -11.31 13.51
CA ARG A 68 10.94 -12.04 14.64
C ARG A 68 9.49 -11.62 14.87
N ALA A 69 9.19 -10.33 14.85
CA ALA A 69 7.84 -9.80 15.03
C ALA A 69 6.84 -10.42 14.05
N TRP A 70 7.17 -10.42 12.76
CA TRP A 70 6.32 -11.07 11.75
C TRP A 70 6.17 -12.57 12.01
N ALA A 71 7.26 -13.26 12.32
CA ALA A 71 7.23 -14.70 12.57
C ALA A 71 6.34 -15.07 13.79
N MET A 72 6.40 -14.28 14.87
CA MET A 72 5.53 -14.45 16.04
C MET A 72 4.06 -14.17 15.74
N LEU A 73 3.77 -13.14 14.94
CA LEU A 73 2.40 -12.84 14.50
C LEU A 73 1.82 -13.94 13.62
N PHE A 74 2.60 -14.52 12.69
CA PHE A 74 2.15 -15.63 11.85
C PHE A 74 1.87 -16.90 12.66
N GLU A 75 2.76 -17.22 13.60
CA GLU A 75 2.57 -18.34 14.53
C GLU A 75 1.28 -18.17 15.34
N ALA A 76 1.07 -16.97 15.90
CA ALA A 76 -0.13 -16.66 16.69
C ALA A 76 -1.41 -16.66 15.84
N ARG A 77 -1.34 -16.21 14.58
CA ARG A 77 -2.46 -16.25 13.61
C ARG A 77 -2.78 -17.66 13.15
N GLY A 78 -1.83 -18.59 13.21
CA GLY A 78 -1.96 -19.94 12.64
C GLY A 78 -2.06 -19.96 11.11
N ALA A 79 -1.81 -18.82 10.46
CA ALA A 79 -1.85 -18.67 9.02
C ALA A 79 -0.73 -17.72 8.59
N ARG A 80 -0.08 -18.08 7.49
CA ARG A 80 0.95 -17.26 6.86
C ARG A 80 0.39 -16.70 5.56
N PRO A 81 0.34 -15.36 5.40
CA PRO A 81 -0.14 -14.76 4.16
C PRO A 81 0.85 -15.04 3.02
N ASP A 82 0.35 -15.09 1.78
CA ASP A 82 1.14 -15.47 0.60
C ASP A 82 2.39 -14.59 0.42
N TRP A 83 2.28 -13.29 0.72
CA TRP A 83 3.40 -12.35 0.64
C TRP A 83 4.59 -12.75 1.52
N ALA A 84 4.33 -13.48 2.61
CA ALA A 84 5.35 -13.85 3.58
C ALA A 84 6.17 -15.07 3.13
N GLU A 85 5.85 -15.74 2.02
CA GLU A 85 6.61 -16.90 1.51
C GLU A 85 8.11 -16.58 1.33
N GLY A 86 8.44 -15.36 0.93
CA GLY A 86 9.82 -14.92 0.72
C GLY A 86 10.64 -14.64 2.00
N LEU A 87 10.03 -14.73 3.20
CA LEU A 87 10.75 -14.53 4.47
C LEU A 87 11.45 -15.83 4.93
N PRO A 88 12.70 -15.75 5.40
CA PRO A 88 13.41 -16.93 5.87
C PRO A 88 12.71 -17.53 7.10
N PRO A 89 12.65 -18.88 7.22
CA PRO A 89 12.13 -19.51 8.42
C PRO A 89 13.04 -19.20 9.62
N LEU A 90 12.44 -18.94 10.78
CA LEU A 90 13.14 -18.68 12.04
C LEU A 90 12.85 -19.79 13.05
N ASP A 91 13.84 -20.12 13.88
CA ASP A 91 13.64 -20.93 15.08
C ASP A 91 13.03 -20.04 16.17
N LEU A 92 11.70 -20.05 16.26
CA LEU A 92 10.95 -19.20 17.19
C LEU A 92 11.35 -19.41 18.66
N ASP A 93 11.75 -20.62 19.05
CA ASP A 93 12.14 -20.89 20.43
C ASP A 93 13.55 -20.36 20.74
N ALA A 94 14.47 -20.38 19.77
CA ALA A 94 15.75 -19.69 19.88
C ALA A 94 15.58 -18.17 19.90
N GLU A 95 14.76 -17.65 19.00
CA GLU A 95 14.47 -16.22 18.87
C GLU A 95 13.80 -15.64 20.13
N GLU A 96 12.81 -16.35 20.71
CA GLU A 96 12.15 -15.96 21.95
C GLU A 96 13.12 -15.91 23.14
N ARG A 97 14.06 -16.87 23.22
CA ARG A 97 15.08 -16.87 24.28
C ARG A 97 16.02 -15.67 24.17
N VAL A 98 16.47 -15.35 22.95
CA VAL A 98 17.30 -14.16 22.69
C VAL A 98 16.53 -12.88 23.03
N HIS A 99 15.26 -12.80 22.63
CA HIS A 99 14.38 -11.66 22.92
C HIS A 99 14.20 -11.44 24.41
N THR A 100 13.81 -12.49 25.13
CA THR A 100 13.56 -12.44 26.58
C THR A 100 14.83 -12.03 27.33
N ALA A 101 15.99 -12.53 26.92
CA ALA A 101 17.27 -12.12 27.49
C ALA A 101 17.56 -10.63 27.25
N SER A 102 17.23 -10.12 26.06
CA SER A 102 17.36 -8.69 25.71
C SER A 102 16.42 -7.81 26.54
N LEU A 103 15.16 -8.20 26.70
CA LEU A 103 14.17 -7.45 27.50
C LEU A 103 14.60 -7.34 28.97
N ARG A 104 15.21 -8.39 29.53
CA ARG A 104 15.70 -8.42 30.92
C ARG A 104 17.03 -7.72 31.13
N ARG A 105 17.71 -7.30 30.05
CA ARG A 105 19.02 -6.65 30.15
C ARG A 105 18.86 -5.28 30.83
N PRO A 106 19.55 -5.03 31.95
CA PRO A 106 19.57 -3.72 32.59
C PRO A 106 20.09 -2.65 31.64
N VAL A 107 19.49 -1.46 31.70
CA VAL A 107 19.94 -0.29 30.94
C VAL A 107 20.80 0.59 31.83
N SER A 108 21.90 1.05 31.29
CA SER A 108 22.80 1.97 31.99
C SER A 108 22.29 3.40 31.84
N ASP A 109 22.30 4.18 32.93
CA ASP A 109 21.92 5.60 32.89
C ASP A 109 22.82 6.47 31.99
N LEU A 110 23.96 5.92 31.54
CA LEU A 110 24.94 6.59 30.68
C LEU A 110 25.00 5.98 29.27
N GLU A 111 24.08 5.07 28.94
CA GLU A 111 23.97 4.49 27.59
C GLU A 111 23.59 5.58 26.57
N GLY A 112 24.42 5.78 25.55
CA GLY A 112 24.24 6.83 24.53
C GLY A 112 24.68 8.25 24.93
N VAL A 113 25.10 8.47 26.19
CA VAL A 113 25.57 9.78 26.68
C VAL A 113 27.03 10.03 26.32
N LEU A 114 27.84 8.97 26.27
CA LEU A 114 29.27 9.05 25.92
C LEU A 114 29.51 8.56 24.49
N PRO A 115 30.41 9.20 23.72
CA PRO A 115 30.83 8.68 22.43
C PRO A 115 31.52 7.31 22.61
N PRO A 116 31.43 6.41 21.62
CA PRO A 116 32.02 5.08 21.71
C PRO A 116 33.53 5.15 21.92
N GLY A 117 34.05 4.36 22.88
CA GLY A 117 35.47 4.33 23.23
C GLY A 117 35.74 3.60 24.55
N SER A 118 37.03 3.45 24.89
CA SER A 118 37.48 2.73 26.10
C SER A 118 36.90 3.32 27.40
N VAL A 119 36.70 4.64 27.46
CA VAL A 119 36.08 5.32 28.60
C VAL A 119 34.59 4.97 28.72
N ALA A 120 33.86 4.86 27.60
CA ALA A 120 32.45 4.47 27.61
C ALA A 120 32.27 3.02 28.10
N GLU A 121 33.19 2.11 27.78
CA GLU A 121 33.14 0.71 28.26
C GLU A 121 33.42 0.59 29.76
N VAL A 122 34.37 1.35 30.30
CA VAL A 122 34.61 1.39 31.76
C VAL A 122 33.42 2.02 32.49
N VAL A 123 32.85 3.09 31.93
CA VAL A 123 31.68 3.75 32.53
C VAL A 123 30.44 2.85 32.50
N LYS A 124 30.21 2.07 31.43
CA LYS A 124 29.14 1.06 31.38
C LYS A 124 29.25 0.03 32.51
N GLN A 125 30.46 -0.32 32.95
CA GLN A 125 30.68 -1.30 34.02
C GLN A 125 30.47 -0.72 35.44
N VAL A 126 30.52 0.60 35.59
CA VAL A 126 30.46 1.28 36.90
C VAL A 126 29.14 2.03 37.10
N ALA A 127 28.48 2.41 36.02
CA ALA A 127 27.24 3.17 36.07
C ALA A 127 26.10 2.35 36.72
N PRO A 128 25.27 2.98 37.57
CA PRO A 128 24.06 2.34 38.08
C PRO A 128 23.21 1.88 36.90
N SER A 129 22.77 0.62 36.97
CA SER A 129 21.93 0.00 35.96
C SER A 129 20.56 -0.20 36.55
N ARG A 130 19.52 0.18 35.80
CA ARG A 130 18.12 0.03 36.22
C ARG A 130 17.34 -0.81 35.21
N PRO A 131 16.28 -1.48 35.65
CA PRO A 131 15.33 -2.09 34.73
C PRO A 131 14.73 -1.00 33.83
N ASP A 132 14.70 -1.26 32.52
CA ASP A 132 13.98 -0.42 31.58
C ASP A 132 12.48 -0.68 31.72
N ARG A 133 11.72 0.34 32.12
CA ARG A 133 10.29 0.21 32.39
C ARG A 133 9.49 -0.26 31.16
N VAL A 134 9.90 0.13 29.95
CA VAL A 134 9.24 -0.29 28.70
C VAL A 134 9.50 -1.77 28.47
N ARG A 135 10.76 -2.21 28.61
CA ARG A 135 11.13 -3.62 28.43
C ARG A 135 10.54 -4.52 29.52
N THR A 136 10.42 -4.01 30.75
CA THR A 136 9.75 -4.71 31.85
C THR A 136 8.27 -4.91 31.54
N ALA A 137 7.56 -3.87 31.11
CA ALA A 137 6.14 -4.00 30.71
C ALA A 137 5.95 -5.04 29.60
N LEU A 138 6.83 -5.05 28.60
CA LEU A 138 6.80 -6.06 27.53
C LEU A 138 7.09 -7.48 28.03
N ALA A 139 8.08 -7.64 28.92
CA ALA A 139 8.43 -8.94 29.48
C ALA A 139 7.32 -9.51 30.38
N GLU A 140 6.51 -8.65 30.99
CA GLU A 140 5.35 -9.01 31.81
C GLU A 140 4.06 -9.18 30.98
N GLY A 141 4.08 -8.77 29.71
CA GLY A 141 2.90 -8.77 28.84
C GLY A 141 1.88 -7.68 29.18
N ASP A 142 2.27 -6.64 29.91
CA ASP A 142 1.42 -5.52 30.28
C ASP A 142 1.33 -4.49 29.13
N LEU A 143 0.35 -4.72 28.26
CA LEU A 143 0.10 -3.88 27.09
C LEU A 143 -0.34 -2.46 27.44
N GLU A 144 -1.09 -2.29 28.53
CA GLU A 144 -1.59 -0.99 28.97
C GLU A 144 -0.45 -0.14 29.53
N LEU A 145 0.38 -0.73 30.39
CA LEU A 145 1.58 -0.05 30.88
C LEU A 145 2.55 0.26 29.75
N TRP A 146 2.78 -0.68 28.83
CA TRP A 146 3.63 -0.43 27.66
C TRP A 146 3.11 0.77 26.84
N ALA A 147 1.81 0.81 26.53
CA ALA A 147 1.20 1.90 25.78
C ALA A 147 1.33 3.24 26.51
N SER A 148 1.16 3.27 27.83
CA SER A 148 1.33 4.49 28.63
C SER A 148 2.76 5.03 28.64
N LEU A 149 3.75 4.14 28.43
CA LEU A 149 5.17 4.48 28.37
C LEU A 149 5.67 4.71 26.94
N ALA A 150 4.85 4.39 25.94
CA ALA A 150 5.22 4.48 24.55
C ALA A 150 5.45 5.95 24.14
N GLY A 151 6.58 6.18 23.47
CA GLY A 151 6.89 7.47 22.89
C GLY A 151 6.08 7.79 21.62
N PRO A 152 6.34 8.93 20.97
CA PRO A 152 5.67 9.33 19.73
C PRO A 152 5.91 8.38 18.55
N HIS A 153 6.95 7.55 18.61
CA HIS A 153 7.25 6.52 17.63
C HIS A 153 7.44 5.19 18.39
N PRO A 154 6.34 4.49 18.73
CA PRO A 154 6.41 3.29 19.55
C PRO A 154 7.24 2.20 18.87
N ASP A 155 8.01 1.46 19.68
CA ASP A 155 8.75 0.27 19.23
C ASP A 155 7.81 -0.93 19.13
N VAL A 156 6.98 -0.91 18.08
CA VAL A 156 5.99 -1.95 17.77
C VAL A 156 6.63 -3.27 17.36
N ALA A 157 7.88 -3.24 16.87
CA ALA A 157 8.61 -4.44 16.50
C ALA A 157 8.97 -5.26 17.76
N THR A 158 9.54 -4.62 18.79
CA THR A 158 9.85 -5.29 20.05
C THR A 158 8.59 -5.81 20.75
N LEU A 159 7.47 -5.07 20.67
CA LEU A 159 6.17 -5.54 21.17
C LEU A 159 5.72 -6.82 20.45
N ALA A 160 5.59 -6.80 19.13
CA ALA A 160 5.11 -7.93 18.34
C ALA A 160 6.07 -9.13 18.31
N ALA A 161 7.36 -8.89 18.56
CA ALA A 161 8.39 -9.93 18.68
C ALA A 161 8.29 -10.76 19.97
N THR A 162 7.37 -10.43 20.88
CA THR A 162 7.17 -11.15 22.15
C THR A 162 6.07 -12.20 21.97
N ARG A 163 6.38 -13.49 22.20
CA ARG A 163 5.39 -14.57 22.03
C ARG A 163 4.17 -14.44 22.94
N ALA A 164 4.32 -13.80 24.10
CA ALA A 164 3.22 -13.57 25.04
C ALA A 164 2.17 -12.57 24.54
N SER A 165 2.59 -11.55 23.78
CA SER A 165 1.69 -10.49 23.28
C SER A 165 1.04 -10.84 21.94
N ALA A 166 1.74 -11.60 21.09
CA ALA A 166 1.28 -11.90 19.73
C ALA A 166 -0.15 -12.48 19.64
N PRO A 167 -0.57 -13.45 20.48
CA PRO A 167 -1.96 -13.94 20.46
C PRO A 167 -3.01 -12.87 20.78
N ALA A 168 -2.73 -11.97 21.72
CA ALA A 168 -3.65 -10.89 22.05
C ALA A 168 -3.78 -9.89 20.90
N LEU A 169 -2.66 -9.54 20.26
CA LEU A 169 -2.65 -8.65 19.08
C LEU A 169 -3.44 -9.25 17.91
N VAL A 170 -3.23 -10.54 17.63
CA VAL A 170 -3.97 -11.29 16.59
C VAL A 170 -5.47 -11.37 16.94
N ALA A 171 -5.82 -11.49 18.21
CA ALA A 171 -7.21 -11.46 18.67
C ALA A 171 -7.84 -10.05 18.63
N GLY A 172 -7.10 -9.04 18.18
CA GLY A 172 -7.57 -7.66 18.12
C GLY A 172 -7.42 -6.93 19.45
N ALA A 173 -6.30 -7.08 20.15
CA ALA A 173 -5.86 -6.06 21.10
C ALA A 173 -5.42 -4.81 20.34
N ASP A 174 -5.77 -3.64 20.85
CA ASP A 174 -5.38 -2.34 20.28
C ASP A 174 -4.80 -1.45 21.39
N PRO A 175 -3.56 -1.71 21.83
CA PRO A 175 -2.95 -0.98 22.94
C PRO A 175 -2.77 0.50 22.65
N LEU A 176 -2.73 0.91 21.37
CA LEU A 176 -2.50 2.29 20.96
C LEU A 176 -3.80 3.03 20.60
N GLY A 177 -4.95 2.34 20.56
CA GLY A 177 -6.22 2.93 20.15
C GLY A 177 -6.24 3.38 18.68
N LEU A 178 -5.52 2.68 17.80
CA LEU A 178 -5.31 3.06 16.40
C LEU A 178 -6.14 2.26 15.40
N ARG A 179 -6.98 1.32 15.83
CA ARG A 179 -7.76 0.45 14.93
C ARG A 179 -8.59 1.23 13.92
N GLU A 180 -9.37 2.20 14.38
CA GLU A 180 -10.25 2.99 13.50
C GLU A 180 -9.46 3.88 12.52
N TRP A 181 -8.19 4.16 12.83
CA TRP A 181 -7.29 4.93 11.98
C TRP A 181 -6.55 4.06 10.95
N ALA A 182 -6.46 2.75 11.18
CA ALA A 182 -5.70 1.82 10.34
C ALA A 182 -6.13 1.83 8.86
N PRO A 183 -7.44 1.82 8.50
CA PRO A 183 -7.85 1.87 7.09
C PRO A 183 -7.42 3.16 6.39
N VAL A 184 -7.49 4.30 7.10
CA VAL A 184 -7.08 5.61 6.57
C VAL A 184 -5.58 5.64 6.32
N CYS A 185 -4.79 5.14 7.27
CA CYS A 185 -3.33 5.06 7.14
C CYS A 185 -2.91 4.15 5.99
N ALA A 186 -3.43 2.92 5.94
CA ALA A 186 -3.12 1.97 4.88
C ALA A 186 -3.52 2.52 3.50
N GLY A 187 -4.73 3.08 3.37
CA GLY A 187 -5.22 3.68 2.13
C GLY A 187 -4.33 4.82 1.63
N ALA A 188 -3.92 5.74 2.51
CA ALA A 188 -3.05 6.86 2.15
C ALA A 188 -1.64 6.41 1.75
N LEU A 189 -1.06 5.42 2.45
CA LEU A 189 0.25 4.88 2.09
C LEU A 189 0.23 4.08 0.80
N VAL A 190 -0.84 3.31 0.54
CA VAL A 190 -1.07 2.65 -0.75
C VAL A 190 -1.18 3.71 -1.86
N ALA A 191 -1.99 4.75 -1.69
CA ALA A 191 -2.10 5.82 -2.67
C ALA A 191 -0.74 6.47 -2.97
N ALA A 192 0.06 6.77 -1.93
CA ALA A 192 1.41 7.31 -2.09
C ALA A 192 2.36 6.35 -2.83
N LEU A 193 2.28 5.04 -2.59
CA LEU A 193 3.05 4.05 -3.32
C LEU A 193 2.67 4.01 -4.81
N HIS A 194 1.38 4.10 -5.12
CA HIS A 194 0.90 4.16 -6.51
C HIS A 194 1.32 5.43 -7.24
N GLU A 195 1.35 6.56 -6.54
CA GLU A 195 1.82 7.82 -7.10
C GLU A 195 3.32 7.77 -7.42
N ARG A 196 4.13 7.23 -6.50
CA ARG A 196 5.58 7.13 -6.68
C ARG A 196 6.00 6.06 -7.67
N TYR A 197 5.33 4.91 -7.65
CA TYR A 197 5.63 3.75 -8.49
C TYR A 197 4.42 3.47 -9.37
N PRO A 198 4.17 4.32 -10.39
CA PRO A 198 3.05 4.11 -11.29
C PRO A 198 3.22 2.76 -11.98
N PRO A 199 2.14 1.98 -12.16
CA PRO A 199 2.25 0.73 -12.90
C PRO A 199 2.79 0.98 -14.29
N ASP A 200 3.76 0.15 -14.71
CA ASP A 200 4.04 0.02 -16.13
C ASP A 200 2.90 -0.81 -16.75
N LEU A 201 1.90 -0.10 -17.28
CA LEU A 201 0.74 -0.71 -17.93
C LEU A 201 1.01 -1.11 -19.38
N GLY A 202 2.27 -1.02 -19.85
CA GLY A 202 2.68 -1.52 -21.15
C GLY A 202 1.91 -0.90 -22.33
N GLY A 203 1.70 -1.71 -23.37
CA GLY A 203 0.88 -1.35 -24.52
C GLY A 203 -0.62 -1.41 -24.22
N TRP A 204 -1.43 -1.18 -25.24
CA TRP A 204 -2.88 -1.28 -25.11
C TRP A 204 -3.40 -2.64 -24.65
N PRO A 205 -2.90 -3.78 -25.17
CA PRO A 205 -3.35 -5.10 -24.72
C PRO A 205 -3.11 -5.31 -23.22
N GLU A 206 -1.95 -4.91 -22.71
CA GLU A 206 -1.57 -5.05 -21.31
C GLU A 206 -2.43 -4.16 -20.41
N LEU A 207 -2.66 -2.90 -20.81
CA LEU A 207 -3.54 -1.96 -20.11
C LEU A 207 -4.98 -2.51 -20.00
N ILE A 208 -5.55 -2.98 -21.11
CA ILE A 208 -6.92 -3.52 -21.15
C ILE A 208 -7.02 -4.79 -20.30
N ALA A 209 -6.06 -5.71 -20.41
CA ALA A 209 -6.02 -6.91 -19.61
C ALA A 209 -5.91 -6.60 -18.11
N SER A 210 -5.11 -5.60 -17.75
CA SER A 210 -4.97 -5.16 -16.36
C SER A 210 -6.28 -4.60 -15.81
N ILE A 211 -6.96 -3.73 -16.56
CA ILE A 211 -8.28 -3.17 -16.17
C ILE A 211 -9.30 -4.29 -15.98
N LEU A 212 -9.42 -5.21 -16.94
CA LEU A 212 -10.40 -6.29 -16.86
C LEU A 212 -10.14 -7.26 -15.70
N ARG A 213 -8.86 -7.54 -15.40
CA ARG A 213 -8.46 -8.34 -14.25
C ARG A 213 -8.83 -7.65 -12.94
N LEU A 214 -8.54 -6.35 -12.81
CA LEU A 214 -8.89 -5.56 -11.62
C LEU A 214 -10.42 -5.48 -11.42
N ARG A 215 -11.21 -5.58 -12.49
CA ARG A 215 -12.68 -5.64 -12.47
C ARG A 215 -13.27 -7.03 -12.21
N GLY A 216 -12.45 -8.03 -11.88
CA GLY A 216 -12.93 -9.39 -11.59
C GLY A 216 -12.94 -10.36 -12.78
N GLY A 217 -12.22 -10.07 -13.87
CA GLY A 217 -11.82 -11.08 -14.86
C GLY A 217 -12.74 -11.24 -16.08
N ALA A 218 -13.32 -10.16 -16.59
CA ALA A 218 -14.10 -10.19 -17.83
C ALA A 218 -13.23 -10.33 -19.09
N THR A 219 -13.78 -10.93 -20.15
CA THR A 219 -13.09 -11.03 -21.45
C THR A 219 -13.23 -9.72 -22.23
N ALA A 220 -12.15 -9.26 -22.85
CA ALA A 220 -12.17 -8.10 -23.73
C ALA A 220 -13.10 -8.34 -24.94
N PRO A 221 -13.97 -7.37 -25.29
CA PRO A 221 -14.63 -7.34 -26.59
C PRO A 221 -13.64 -7.51 -27.76
N PRO A 222 -14.08 -8.10 -28.89
CA PRO A 222 -13.21 -8.27 -30.04
C PRO A 222 -12.74 -6.91 -30.60
N PRO A 223 -11.54 -6.85 -31.21
CA PRO A 223 -11.07 -5.70 -31.98
C PRO A 223 -12.06 -5.17 -33.03
N ALA A 224 -12.13 -3.85 -33.17
CA ALA A 224 -12.81 -3.21 -34.28
C ALA A 224 -11.98 -3.34 -35.57
N SER A 225 -12.66 -3.56 -36.70
CA SER A 225 -12.02 -3.51 -38.02
C SER A 225 -11.75 -2.07 -38.46
N GLU A 226 -10.74 -1.85 -39.32
CA GLU A 226 -10.50 -0.52 -39.94
C GLU A 226 -11.74 0.03 -40.66
N ALA A 227 -12.54 -0.85 -41.26
CA ALA A 227 -13.79 -0.44 -41.92
C ALA A 227 -14.83 0.08 -40.91
N ALA A 228 -14.95 -0.57 -39.74
CA ALA A 228 -15.84 -0.14 -38.68
C ALA A 228 -15.40 1.21 -38.08
N ILE A 229 -14.09 1.39 -37.84
CA ILE A 229 -13.54 2.66 -37.33
C ILE A 229 -13.81 3.81 -38.31
N ARG A 230 -13.49 3.62 -39.60
CA ARG A 230 -13.76 4.65 -40.62
C ARG A 230 -15.26 4.96 -40.75
N SER A 231 -16.11 3.94 -40.67
CA SER A 231 -17.57 4.12 -40.70
C SER A 231 -18.06 4.94 -39.49
N ALA A 232 -17.48 4.71 -38.31
CA ALA A 232 -17.76 5.51 -37.13
C ALA A 232 -17.31 6.96 -37.33
N GLU A 233 -16.07 7.23 -37.77
CA GLU A 233 -15.57 8.59 -38.01
C GLU A 233 -16.42 9.36 -39.02
N LEU A 234 -16.85 8.71 -40.11
CA LEU A 234 -17.75 9.30 -41.10
C LEU A 234 -19.11 9.67 -40.50
N ARG A 235 -19.67 8.81 -39.64
CA ARG A 235 -20.94 9.05 -38.95
C ARG A 235 -20.84 10.14 -37.89
N LEU A 236 -19.70 10.22 -37.20
CA LEU A 236 -19.42 11.24 -36.19
C LEU A 236 -19.06 12.60 -36.81
N GLY A 237 -18.58 12.62 -38.06
CA GLY A 237 -18.12 13.82 -38.74
C GLY A 237 -16.78 14.36 -38.21
N VAL A 238 -16.04 13.55 -37.44
CA VAL A 238 -14.73 13.89 -36.86
C VAL A 238 -13.78 12.69 -36.96
N GLU A 239 -12.50 12.96 -37.17
CA GLU A 239 -11.46 11.93 -37.04
C GLU A 239 -11.20 11.67 -35.55
N LEU A 240 -11.12 10.38 -35.17
CA LEU A 240 -10.83 10.00 -33.81
C LEU A 240 -9.32 10.15 -33.53
N PRO A 241 -8.94 10.59 -32.31
CA PRO A 241 -7.55 10.60 -31.88
C PRO A 241 -6.86 9.26 -32.13
N ALA A 242 -5.57 9.31 -32.46
CA ALA A 242 -4.80 8.13 -32.85
C ALA A 242 -4.80 7.05 -31.75
N ASP A 243 -4.71 7.47 -30.48
CA ASP A 243 -4.72 6.59 -29.32
C ASP A 243 -6.10 5.93 -29.11
N HIS A 244 -7.20 6.65 -29.35
CA HIS A 244 -8.54 6.08 -29.32
C HIS A 244 -8.78 5.07 -30.44
N ARG A 245 -8.24 5.31 -31.65
CA ARG A 245 -8.27 4.32 -32.74
C ARG A 245 -7.48 3.07 -32.40
N GLU A 246 -6.32 3.22 -31.75
CA GLU A 246 -5.51 2.09 -31.30
C GLU A 246 -6.21 1.27 -30.20
N PHE A 247 -6.91 1.94 -29.28
CA PHE A 247 -7.81 1.28 -28.33
C PHE A 247 -8.86 0.44 -29.06
N LEU A 248 -9.62 1.01 -30.01
CA LEU A 248 -10.67 0.29 -30.75
C LEU A 248 -10.12 -0.89 -31.56
N ARG A 249 -8.91 -0.75 -32.13
CA ARG A 249 -8.19 -1.86 -32.80
C ARG A 249 -7.74 -2.96 -31.85
N THR A 250 -7.65 -2.67 -30.55
CA THR A 250 -7.31 -3.65 -29.54
C THR A 250 -8.57 -4.26 -28.93
N CYS A 251 -9.60 -3.46 -28.72
CA CYS A 251 -10.84 -3.84 -28.05
C CYS A 251 -11.97 -2.85 -28.43
N ASP A 252 -13.06 -3.33 -29.03
CA ASP A 252 -14.17 -2.47 -29.47
C ASP A 252 -15.10 -2.08 -28.32
N GLY A 253 -14.63 -1.17 -27.46
CA GLY A 253 -15.32 -0.75 -26.24
C GLY A 253 -14.94 -1.59 -25.02
N LEU A 254 -15.48 -1.26 -23.84
CA LEU A 254 -15.25 -2.01 -22.59
C LEU A 254 -16.54 -2.08 -21.78
N PRO A 255 -16.84 -3.21 -21.12
CA PRO A 255 -18.01 -3.32 -20.25
C PRO A 255 -17.93 -2.34 -19.06
N ALA A 256 -19.08 -1.99 -18.49
CA ALA A 256 -19.13 -1.21 -17.25
C ALA A 256 -18.57 -2.01 -16.06
N ASP A 257 -18.18 -1.28 -15.02
CA ASP A 257 -17.89 -1.79 -13.68
C ASP A 257 -18.54 -0.88 -12.63
N VAL A 258 -18.52 -1.28 -11.36
CA VAL A 258 -19.11 -0.55 -10.22
C VAL A 258 -18.65 0.91 -10.17
N VAL A 259 -17.39 1.19 -10.54
CA VAL A 259 -16.79 2.53 -10.42
C VAL A 259 -16.60 3.20 -11.77
N PHE A 260 -16.84 2.52 -12.90
CA PHE A 260 -16.51 3.07 -14.22
C PHE A 260 -17.54 2.74 -15.29
N PRO A 261 -17.90 3.73 -16.14
CA PRO A 261 -18.90 3.55 -17.17
C PRO A 261 -18.49 2.51 -18.20
N ARG A 262 -19.49 2.00 -18.93
CA ARG A 262 -19.24 1.23 -20.15
C ARG A 262 -18.57 2.13 -21.17
N LEU A 263 -17.47 1.72 -21.78
CA LEU A 263 -16.87 2.42 -22.91
C LEU A 263 -17.54 1.95 -24.20
N LEU A 264 -17.92 2.90 -25.05
CA LEU A 264 -18.66 2.63 -26.27
C LEU A 264 -17.72 2.11 -27.36
N GLY A 265 -18.16 1.06 -28.05
CA GLY A 265 -17.51 0.58 -29.27
C GLY A 265 -17.93 1.40 -30.49
N THR A 266 -17.30 1.14 -31.63
CA THR A 266 -17.50 1.84 -32.91
C THR A 266 -18.97 1.98 -33.29
N ALA A 267 -19.80 0.95 -33.06
CA ALA A 267 -21.23 0.98 -33.35
C ALA A 267 -22.00 2.01 -32.50
N ASP A 268 -21.62 2.19 -31.24
CA ASP A 268 -22.38 2.94 -30.25
C ASP A 268 -21.88 4.38 -30.05
N LEU A 269 -20.67 4.71 -30.56
CA LEU A 269 -20.17 6.08 -30.56
C LEU A 269 -21.16 7.04 -31.22
N ARG A 270 -21.35 8.19 -30.59
CA ARG A 270 -22.32 9.21 -31.02
C ARG A 270 -21.85 10.62 -30.67
N VAL A 271 -22.34 11.61 -31.40
CA VAL A 271 -22.08 13.03 -31.13
C VAL A 271 -23.31 13.67 -30.51
N GLU A 272 -23.09 14.43 -29.44
CA GLU A 272 -24.11 15.29 -28.84
C GLU A 272 -23.51 16.67 -28.61
N ASN A 273 -24.21 17.74 -29.00
CA ASN A 273 -23.79 19.13 -28.77
C ASN A 273 -22.33 19.44 -29.22
N GLY A 274 -21.84 18.77 -30.27
CA GLY A 274 -20.49 18.98 -30.81
C GLY A 274 -19.37 18.24 -30.08
N VAL A 275 -19.69 17.36 -29.11
CA VAL A 275 -18.72 16.47 -28.45
C VAL A 275 -19.03 15.01 -28.76
N VAL A 276 -17.99 14.17 -28.88
CA VAL A 276 -18.19 12.72 -29.05
C VAL A 276 -18.34 12.07 -27.69
N ILE A 277 -19.41 11.30 -27.50
CA ILE A 277 -19.65 10.52 -26.28
C ILE A 277 -18.85 9.22 -26.37
N LEU A 278 -17.96 8.99 -25.40
CA LEU A 278 -17.09 7.80 -25.37
C LEU A 278 -17.58 6.74 -24.38
N SER A 279 -18.52 7.08 -23.49
CA SER A 279 -19.00 6.17 -22.45
C SER A 279 -20.50 6.25 -22.19
N GLU A 280 -21.02 5.21 -21.53
CA GLU A 280 -22.37 5.15 -20.98
C GLU A 280 -22.32 4.79 -19.48
N PRO A 281 -22.82 5.66 -18.58
CA PRO A 281 -23.36 7.00 -18.84
C PRO A 281 -22.34 7.97 -19.47
N ALA A 282 -22.82 9.08 -20.05
CA ALA A 282 -22.04 10.05 -20.83
C ALA A 282 -21.10 10.92 -19.96
N VAL A 283 -20.18 10.27 -19.24
CA VAL A 283 -19.22 10.90 -18.34
C VAL A 283 -17.85 11.07 -18.99
N LEU A 284 -17.46 10.25 -19.98
CA LEU A 284 -16.26 10.45 -20.79
C LEU A 284 -16.63 10.97 -22.17
N LEU A 285 -16.06 12.13 -22.50
CA LEU A 285 -16.34 12.90 -23.69
C LEU A 285 -15.05 13.23 -24.43
N LEU A 286 -15.10 13.29 -25.76
CA LEU A 286 -14.04 13.85 -26.57
C LEU A 286 -14.46 15.25 -27.05
N SER A 287 -13.68 16.26 -26.69
CA SER A 287 -13.89 17.64 -27.10
C SER A 287 -12.57 18.27 -27.53
N ALA A 288 -12.51 18.80 -28.75
CA ALA A 288 -11.31 19.45 -29.29
C ALA A 288 -10.01 18.64 -29.11
N GLY A 289 -10.08 17.32 -29.34
CA GLY A 289 -8.94 16.41 -29.20
C GLY A 289 -8.54 16.05 -27.76
N HIS A 290 -9.23 16.57 -26.76
CA HIS A 290 -9.02 16.26 -25.34
C HIS A 290 -10.12 15.34 -24.82
N VAL A 291 -9.74 14.45 -23.91
CA VAL A 291 -10.71 13.60 -23.21
C VAL A 291 -11.12 14.29 -21.92
N VAL A 292 -12.41 14.52 -21.77
CA VAL A 292 -13.02 15.20 -20.63
C VAL A 292 -13.85 14.19 -19.86
N GLU A 293 -13.53 14.04 -18.58
CA GLU A 293 -14.28 13.23 -17.63
C GLU A 293 -15.14 14.16 -16.78
N VAL A 294 -16.44 13.91 -16.73
CA VAL A 294 -17.43 14.70 -16.00
C VAL A 294 -18.00 13.83 -14.88
N ASP A 295 -17.55 14.09 -13.66
CA ASP A 295 -18.09 13.48 -12.45
C ASP A 295 -19.05 14.46 -11.76
N PRO A 296 -20.30 14.04 -11.44
CA PRO A 296 -21.28 14.93 -10.83
C PRO A 296 -20.91 15.39 -9.41
N VAL A 297 -20.02 14.68 -8.71
CA VAL A 297 -19.58 14.94 -7.34
C VAL A 297 -18.21 15.62 -7.32
N LEU A 298 -17.25 15.10 -8.11
CA LEU A 298 -15.85 15.55 -8.11
C LEU A 298 -15.55 16.63 -9.16
N GLY A 299 -16.50 16.93 -10.04
CA GLY A 299 -16.37 17.95 -11.08
C GLY A 299 -15.73 17.40 -12.36
N THR A 300 -15.09 18.30 -13.12
CA THR A 300 -14.57 17.99 -14.45
C THR A 300 -13.07 17.80 -14.43
N THR A 301 -12.59 16.67 -14.97
CA THR A 301 -11.16 16.40 -15.20
C THR A 301 -10.87 16.39 -16.69
N VAL A 302 -9.79 17.06 -17.11
CA VAL A 302 -9.29 17.01 -18.49
C VAL A 302 -8.05 16.13 -18.54
N HIS A 303 -8.08 15.13 -19.42
CA HIS A 303 -6.98 14.22 -19.68
C HIS A 303 -6.26 14.61 -20.98
N SER A 304 -4.95 14.44 -21.00
CA SER A 304 -4.13 14.72 -22.18
C SER A 304 -4.38 13.76 -23.34
N SER A 305 -4.94 12.58 -23.07
CA SER A 305 -5.28 11.57 -24.06
C SER A 305 -6.31 10.56 -23.52
N PHE A 306 -6.88 9.74 -24.40
CA PHE A 306 -7.77 8.64 -23.99
C PHE A 306 -7.00 7.57 -23.22
N ARG A 307 -5.76 7.28 -23.63
CA ARG A 307 -4.88 6.39 -22.88
C ARG A 307 -4.62 6.92 -21.46
N ALA A 308 -4.38 8.22 -21.30
CA ALA A 308 -4.14 8.82 -19.99
C ALA A 308 -5.35 8.64 -19.05
N ALA A 309 -6.57 8.83 -19.57
CA ALA A 309 -7.80 8.58 -18.81
C ALA A 309 -7.89 7.12 -18.34
N LEU A 310 -7.57 6.15 -19.21
CA LEU A 310 -7.61 4.73 -18.87
C LEU A 310 -6.48 4.29 -17.92
N VAL A 311 -5.29 4.87 -18.04
CA VAL A 311 -4.20 4.66 -17.07
C VAL A 311 -4.59 5.17 -15.69
N LYS A 312 -5.18 6.37 -15.60
CA LYS A 312 -5.69 6.91 -14.33
C LYS A 312 -6.76 5.99 -13.75
N HIS A 313 -7.68 5.51 -14.59
CA HIS A 313 -8.71 4.58 -14.15
C HIS A 313 -8.12 3.26 -13.61
N ALA A 314 -7.16 2.66 -14.31
CA ALA A 314 -6.47 1.46 -13.85
C ALA A 314 -5.76 1.68 -12.51
N ALA A 315 -5.15 2.85 -12.31
CA ALA A 315 -4.52 3.22 -11.05
C ALA A 315 -5.55 3.31 -9.91
N LEU A 316 -6.70 3.96 -10.14
CA LEU A 316 -7.77 4.07 -9.13
C LEU A 316 -8.38 2.71 -8.75
N LEU A 317 -8.59 1.82 -9.73
CA LEU A 317 -9.04 0.45 -9.45
C LEU A 317 -8.03 -0.30 -8.59
N ALA A 318 -6.74 -0.16 -8.92
CA ALA A 318 -5.68 -0.85 -8.18
C ALA A 318 -5.41 -0.26 -6.79
N GLN A 319 -5.86 0.97 -6.51
CA GLN A 319 -5.89 1.55 -5.16
C GLN A 319 -7.11 1.06 -4.36
N SER A 320 -8.22 0.77 -5.02
CA SER A 320 -9.48 0.38 -4.39
C SER A 320 -9.57 -1.12 -4.08
N GLY A 321 -8.90 -1.96 -4.88
CA GLY A 321 -8.70 -3.40 -4.62
C GLY A 321 -7.62 -3.66 -3.59
#